data_AF-A0A250IXZ0-F1
#
_entry.id   AF-A0A250IXZ0-F1
#
_cell.length_a   1.000
_cell.length_b   1.000
_cell.length_c   1.000
_cell.angle_alpha   90.00
_cell.angle_beta   90.00
_cell.angle_gamma   90.00
#
_symmetry.space_group_name_H-M   'P 1'
#
loop_
_entity.id
_entity.type
_entity.pdbx_description
1 polymer ?
#
loop_
_entity_poly.entity_id
_entity_poly.type
_entity_poly.pdbx_seq_one_letter_code
_entity_poly.pdbx_strand_id
1 'polypeptide(L)'
;MVTSRSHRRSAQDASSAPKVPEKEEAILEAMQALVAEHGFHGTSTDMIASRAGVGAGTIYRYFATKDELVLRVYDRIKTLGASLVFQGDAPGQPLRERLHRAWRNTARSQLANRDACFFLAQFYNSPYVKQIPPETLDRFARRMEELLAEAIRAQVVRDMPPAVFNALFFEPLMSLVRRHHLGQVVLDDTLLERVLEGCWNAIRL
;
A
#
# COMPACT_ATOMS: atom_id res chain seq x y z
N MET A 1 35.08 -40.90 -30.95
CA MET A 1 34.11 -41.90 -30.45
C MET A 1 34.57 -42.34 -29.07
N VAL A 2 33.62 -42.57 -28.16
CA VAL A 2 33.73 -43.03 -26.76
C VAL A 2 33.82 -41.94 -25.68
N THR A 3 32.69 -41.86 -25.00
CA THR A 3 32.20 -41.12 -23.84
C THR A 3 32.54 -41.78 -22.50
N SER A 4 32.67 -41.00 -21.42
CA SER A 4 32.29 -41.28 -20.00
C SER A 4 33.14 -40.43 -19.05
N ARG A 5 32.72 -39.96 -17.86
CA ARG A 5 31.44 -39.97 -17.13
C ARG A 5 31.60 -38.98 -15.96
N SER A 6 30.51 -38.29 -15.64
CA SER A 6 30.04 -37.85 -14.31
C SER A 6 31.03 -37.35 -13.25
N HIS A 7 30.77 -36.16 -12.70
CA HIS A 7 30.58 -35.99 -11.25
C HIS A 7 29.50 -34.90 -11.01
N ARG A 8 28.34 -35.35 -10.50
CA ARG A 8 27.30 -34.51 -9.89
C ARG A 8 27.81 -33.99 -8.54
N ARG A 9 27.54 -32.72 -8.25
CA ARG A 9 27.44 -32.09 -6.91
C ARG A 9 27.03 -30.63 -7.17
N SER A 10 26.06 -29.98 -6.54
CA SER A 10 24.94 -30.34 -5.67
C SER A 10 23.98 -29.15 -5.78
N ALA A 11 22.68 -29.41 -5.70
CA ALA A 11 21.68 -28.39 -5.42
C ALA A 11 21.74 -27.99 -3.93
N GLN A 12 21.18 -26.80 -3.63
CA GLN A 12 20.92 -26.20 -2.30
C GLN A 12 22.16 -25.57 -1.66
N ASP A 13 22.19 -24.27 -1.31
CA ASP A 13 21.30 -23.44 -0.49
C ASP A 13 21.52 -21.94 -0.84
N ALA A 14 20.70 -20.93 -0.56
CA ALA A 14 19.39 -20.77 0.04
C ALA A 14 18.92 -19.33 -0.29
N SER A 15 17.69 -19.17 -0.78
CA SER A 15 16.99 -17.88 -0.79
C SER A 15 15.60 -18.15 -0.23
N SER A 16 15.48 -17.98 1.08
CA SER A 16 14.25 -18.22 1.84
C SER A 16 13.53 -16.90 2.09
N ALA A 17 12.65 -16.53 1.16
CA ALA A 17 11.43 -15.81 1.49
C ALA A 17 10.26 -16.78 1.26
N PRO A 18 9.24 -16.83 2.13
CA PRO A 18 8.12 -17.75 1.96
C PRO A 18 7.37 -17.43 0.66
N LYS A 19 7.35 -18.37 -0.29
CA LYS A 19 6.56 -18.25 -1.52
C LYS A 19 5.08 -18.38 -1.16
N VAL A 20 4.37 -17.26 -1.17
CA VAL A 20 2.91 -17.27 -1.33
C VAL A 20 2.59 -18.16 -2.54
N PRO A 21 1.65 -19.12 -2.45
CA PRO A 21 1.30 -19.95 -3.60
C PRO A 21 0.86 -19.05 -4.75
N GLU A 22 1.42 -19.22 -5.95
CA GLU A 22 1.17 -18.41 -7.15
C GLU A 22 -0.33 -18.13 -7.41
N LYS A 23 -1.20 -19.07 -7.03
CA LYS A 23 -2.66 -18.94 -7.12
C LYS A 23 -3.27 -17.98 -6.10
N GLU A 24 -2.76 -17.94 -4.88
CA GLU A 24 -3.24 -16.97 -3.87
C GLU A 24 -2.95 -15.55 -4.35
N GLU A 25 -1.73 -15.31 -4.84
CA GLU A 25 -1.34 -14.00 -5.37
C GLU A 25 -2.21 -13.58 -6.57
N ALA A 26 -2.44 -14.49 -7.52
CA ALA A 26 -3.33 -14.24 -8.67
C ALA A 26 -4.76 -13.89 -8.23
N ILE A 27 -5.29 -14.53 -7.18
CA ILE A 27 -6.61 -14.22 -6.62
C ILE A 27 -6.62 -12.83 -5.97
N LEU A 28 -5.57 -12.49 -5.22
CA LEU A 28 -5.44 -11.17 -4.58
C LEU A 28 -5.35 -10.04 -5.61
N GLU A 29 -4.57 -10.23 -6.68
CA GLU A 29 -4.45 -9.28 -7.79
C GLU A 29 -5.76 -9.12 -8.56
N ALA A 30 -6.42 -10.24 -8.87
CA ALA A 30 -7.72 -10.23 -9.54
C ALA A 30 -8.77 -9.46 -8.72
N MET A 31 -8.84 -9.72 -7.41
CA MET A 31 -9.74 -9.01 -6.51
C MET A 31 -9.45 -7.51 -6.45
N GLN A 32 -8.17 -7.13 -6.30
CA GLN A 32 -7.76 -5.73 -6.26
C GLN A 32 -8.20 -4.98 -7.51
N ALA A 33 -7.93 -5.54 -8.70
CA ALA A 33 -8.25 -4.91 -9.97
C ALA A 33 -9.76 -4.83 -10.22
N LEU A 34 -10.51 -5.92 -9.95
CA LEU A 34 -11.97 -5.93 -10.13
C LEU A 34 -12.67 -4.96 -9.18
N VAL A 35 -12.19 -4.79 -7.94
CA VAL A 35 -12.74 -3.76 -7.04
C VAL A 35 -12.41 -2.36 -7.54
N ALA A 36 -11.22 -2.13 -8.08
CA ALA A 36 -10.89 -0.84 -8.69
C ALA A 36 -11.77 -0.49 -9.91
N GLU A 37 -12.25 -1.51 -10.63
CA GLU A 37 -13.10 -1.36 -11.82
C GLU A 37 -14.61 -1.32 -11.50
N HIS A 38 -15.09 -2.18 -10.60
CA HIS A 38 -16.51 -2.46 -10.35
C HIS A 38 -16.97 -2.21 -8.91
N GLY A 39 -16.03 -1.91 -8.01
CA GLY A 39 -16.25 -1.81 -6.57
C GLY A 39 -16.50 -3.16 -5.89
N PHE A 40 -16.65 -3.13 -4.56
CA PHE A 40 -16.83 -4.35 -3.74
C PHE A 40 -18.13 -5.09 -4.06
N HIS A 41 -19.23 -4.37 -4.27
CA HIS A 41 -20.54 -4.97 -4.56
C HIS A 41 -20.64 -5.50 -5.99
N GLY A 42 -20.03 -4.81 -6.96
CA GLY A 42 -20.01 -5.23 -8.36
C GLY A 42 -19.06 -6.39 -8.65
N THR A 43 -18.18 -6.74 -7.72
CA THR A 43 -17.22 -7.85 -7.87
C THR A 43 -17.77 -9.15 -7.27
N SER A 44 -18.00 -10.16 -8.12
CA SER A 44 -18.40 -11.51 -7.71
C SER A 44 -17.20 -12.47 -7.62
N THR A 45 -17.33 -13.57 -6.87
CA THR A 45 -16.29 -14.62 -6.79
C THR A 45 -16.04 -15.29 -8.13
N ASP A 46 -17.03 -15.35 -9.01
CA ASP A 46 -16.88 -15.92 -10.36
C ASP A 46 -16.04 -15.01 -11.25
N MET A 47 -16.23 -13.68 -11.16
CA MET A 47 -15.37 -12.71 -11.85
C MET A 47 -13.92 -12.82 -11.37
N ILE A 48 -13.71 -12.94 -10.05
CA ILE A 48 -12.38 -13.13 -9.46
C ILE A 48 -11.75 -14.42 -9.97
N ALA A 49 -12.49 -15.54 -9.96
CA ALA A 49 -11.99 -16.84 -10.41
C ALA A 49 -11.58 -16.80 -11.89
N SER A 50 -12.45 -16.23 -12.72
CA SER A 50 -12.20 -16.05 -14.15
C SER A 50 -10.97 -15.18 -14.41
N ARG A 51 -10.82 -14.05 -13.71
CA ARG A 51 -9.67 -13.14 -13.90
C ARG A 51 -8.36 -13.74 -13.37
N ALA A 52 -8.41 -14.50 -12.27
CA ALA A 52 -7.24 -15.17 -11.70
C ALA A 52 -6.86 -16.46 -12.44
N GLY A 53 -7.64 -16.93 -13.41
CA GLY A 53 -7.37 -18.18 -14.13
C GLY A 53 -7.50 -19.42 -13.25
N VAL A 54 -8.39 -19.39 -12.24
CA VAL A 54 -8.62 -20.50 -11.30
C VAL A 54 -10.08 -20.93 -11.29
N GLY A 55 -10.37 -22.15 -10.84
CA GLY A 55 -11.75 -22.57 -10.59
C GLY A 55 -12.32 -21.93 -9.32
N ALA A 56 -13.63 -21.65 -9.27
CA ALA A 56 -14.29 -21.00 -8.14
C ALA A 56 -14.03 -21.70 -6.79
N GLY A 57 -14.03 -23.04 -6.77
CA GLY A 57 -13.68 -23.82 -5.57
C GLY A 57 -12.24 -23.62 -5.07
N THR A 58 -11.33 -23.13 -5.92
CA THR A 58 -9.97 -22.76 -5.50
C THR A 58 -9.99 -21.53 -4.60
N ILE A 59 -10.83 -20.53 -4.88
CA ILE A 59 -10.94 -19.33 -4.04
C ILE A 59 -11.38 -19.73 -2.63
N TYR A 60 -12.42 -20.54 -2.51
CA TYR A 60 -12.95 -20.98 -1.21
C TYR A 60 -11.98 -21.88 -0.41
N ARG A 61 -10.95 -22.41 -1.06
CA ARG A 61 -9.86 -23.13 -0.37
C ARG A 61 -8.85 -22.17 0.27
N TYR A 62 -8.66 -20.97 -0.28
CA TYR A 62 -7.74 -19.96 0.25
C TYR A 62 -8.44 -18.97 1.19
N PHE A 63 -9.70 -18.64 0.91
CA PHE A 63 -10.47 -17.63 1.63
C PHE A 63 -11.88 -18.17 1.90
N ALA A 64 -12.29 -18.24 3.16
CA ALA A 64 -13.61 -18.77 3.52
C ALA A 64 -14.74 -17.88 2.99
N THR A 65 -14.51 -16.58 2.87
CA THR A 65 -15.49 -15.60 2.38
C THR A 65 -14.85 -14.54 1.47
N LYS A 66 -15.68 -13.82 0.70
CA LYS A 66 -15.23 -12.64 -0.06
C LYS A 66 -14.71 -11.54 0.87
N ASP A 67 -15.31 -11.38 2.04
CA ASP A 67 -14.93 -10.37 3.03
C ASP A 67 -13.53 -10.66 3.58
N GLU A 68 -13.21 -11.92 3.88
CA GLU A 68 -11.85 -12.32 4.25
C GLU A 68 -10.85 -12.00 3.14
N LEU A 69 -11.21 -12.28 1.88
CA LEU A 69 -10.38 -11.93 0.73
C LEU A 69 -10.17 -10.40 0.61
N VAL A 70 -11.19 -9.57 0.87
CA VAL A 70 -11.06 -8.10 0.93
C VAL A 70 -10.01 -7.69 1.96
N LEU A 71 -10.09 -8.23 3.18
CA LEU A 71 -9.16 -7.92 4.27
C LEU A 71 -7.73 -8.37 3.93
N ARG A 72 -7.57 -9.52 3.29
CA ARG A 72 -6.26 -10.04 2.85
C ARG A 72 -5.64 -9.19 1.72
N VAL A 73 -6.45 -8.67 0.80
CA VAL A 73 -5.97 -7.70 -0.21
C VAL A 73 -5.53 -6.40 0.45
N TYR A 74 -6.30 -5.88 1.41
CA TYR A 74 -5.91 -4.70 2.19
C TYR A 74 -4.55 -4.91 2.87
N ASP A 75 -4.39 -6.02 3.61
CA ASP A 75 -3.15 -6.34 4.32
C ASP A 75 -1.95 -6.46 3.38
N ARG A 76 -2.12 -7.11 2.22
CA ARG A 76 -1.11 -7.19 1.16
C ARG A 76 -0.68 -5.81 0.68
N ILE A 77 -1.63 -4.95 0.30
CA ILE A 77 -1.33 -3.60 -0.19
C ILE A 77 -0.60 -2.79 0.89
N LYS A 78 -1.09 -2.85 2.13
CA LYS A 78 -0.52 -2.09 3.25
C LYS A 78 0.88 -2.55 3.63
N THR A 79 1.12 -3.86 3.67
CA THR A 79 2.45 -4.43 3.95
C THR A 79 3.49 -4.01 2.90
N LEU A 80 3.12 -4.08 1.61
CA LEU A 80 3.98 -3.63 0.51
C LEU A 80 4.22 -2.12 0.57
N GLY A 81 3.17 -1.33 0.79
CA GLY A 81 3.23 0.12 0.88
C GLY A 81 4.08 0.62 2.07
N ALA A 82 3.93 0.01 3.25
CA ALA A 82 4.67 0.40 4.45
C ALA A 82 6.19 0.32 4.25
N SER A 83 6.67 -0.72 3.56
CA SER A 83 8.10 -0.89 3.27
C SER A 83 8.64 0.20 2.35
N LEU A 84 7.84 0.63 1.36
CA LEU A 84 8.21 1.67 0.40
C LEU A 84 8.20 3.07 1.03
N VAL A 85 7.20 3.38 1.87
CA VAL A 85 7.06 4.71 2.49
C VAL A 85 8.29 5.07 3.33
N PHE A 86 8.73 4.18 4.20
CA PHE A 86 9.85 4.45 5.12
C PHE A 86 11.21 4.08 4.54
N GLN A 87 11.27 3.76 3.24
CA GLN A 87 12.54 3.48 2.58
C GLN A 87 13.47 4.71 2.67
N GLY A 88 14.65 4.51 3.24
CA GLY A 88 15.64 5.56 3.45
C GLY A 88 15.37 6.48 4.64
N ASP A 89 14.42 6.14 5.52
CA ASP A 89 14.31 6.78 6.84
C ASP A 89 15.48 6.34 7.72
N ALA A 90 16.24 7.31 8.25
CA ALA A 90 17.37 7.06 9.13
C ALA A 90 17.32 8.04 10.33
N PRO A 91 17.52 7.56 11.57
CA PRO A 91 17.69 8.43 12.72
C PRO A 91 18.82 9.45 12.49
N GLY A 92 18.64 10.68 12.99
CA GLY A 92 19.63 11.77 12.88
C GLY A 92 19.48 12.66 11.65
N GLN A 93 18.64 12.31 10.67
CA GLN A 93 18.25 13.24 9.61
C GLN A 93 17.26 14.30 10.13
N PRO A 94 17.21 15.51 9.54
CA PRO A 94 16.22 16.52 9.87
C PRO A 94 14.79 15.99 9.73
N LEU A 95 13.93 16.22 10.73
CA LEU A 95 12.56 15.70 10.77
C LEU A 95 11.71 16.14 9.57
N ARG A 96 11.91 17.38 9.10
CA ARG A 96 11.30 17.87 7.86
C ARG A 96 11.64 16.96 6.68
N GLU A 97 12.91 16.62 6.49
CA GLU A 97 13.35 15.78 5.36
C GLU A 97 12.77 14.37 5.45
N ARG A 98 12.71 13.80 6.66
CA ARG A 98 12.11 12.48 6.92
C ARG A 98 10.62 12.48 6.54
N LEU A 99 9.87 13.49 6.96
CA LEU A 99 8.45 13.66 6.62
C LEU A 99 8.23 13.90 5.12
N HIS A 100 9.03 14.77 4.50
CA HIS A 100 8.98 15.02 3.06
C HIS A 100 9.32 13.75 2.25
N ARG A 101 10.27 12.95 2.71
CA ARG A 101 10.62 11.66 2.09
C ARG A 101 9.46 10.68 2.17
N ALA A 102 8.87 10.50 3.35
CA ALA A 102 7.71 9.64 3.54
C ALA A 102 6.53 10.08 2.65
N TRP A 103 6.30 11.39 2.53
CA TRP A 103 5.31 11.95 1.63
C TRP A 103 5.57 11.62 0.15
N ARG A 104 6.80 11.83 -0.33
CA ARG A 104 7.18 11.52 -1.72
C ARG A 104 7.11 10.02 -2.02
N ASN A 105 7.54 9.18 -1.08
CA ASN A 105 7.45 7.73 -1.23
C ASN A 105 5.99 7.27 -1.27
N THR A 106 5.12 7.88 -0.47
CA THR A 106 3.67 7.66 -0.54
C THR A 106 3.12 8.06 -1.91
N ALA A 107 3.50 9.25 -2.42
CA ALA A 107 3.08 9.70 -3.75
C ALA A 107 3.51 8.71 -4.86
N ARG A 108 4.78 8.30 -4.86
CA ARG A 108 5.31 7.33 -5.82
C ARG A 108 4.58 5.99 -5.77
N SER A 109 4.35 5.45 -4.58
CA SER A 109 3.66 4.17 -4.40
C SER A 109 2.22 4.23 -4.94
N GLN A 110 1.49 5.31 -4.64
CA GLN A 110 0.10 5.47 -5.06
C GLN A 110 -0.04 5.83 -6.56
N LEU A 111 0.95 6.51 -7.15
CA LEU A 111 1.01 6.78 -8.59
C LEU A 111 1.38 5.53 -9.40
N ALA A 112 2.20 4.63 -8.84
CA ALA A 112 2.63 3.42 -9.53
C ALA A 112 1.55 2.34 -9.62
N ASN A 113 0.54 2.36 -8.73
CA ASN A 113 -0.49 1.33 -8.66
C ASN A 113 -1.90 1.92 -8.55
N ARG A 114 -2.52 2.17 -9.71
CA ARG A 114 -3.89 2.67 -9.82
C ARG A 114 -4.88 1.82 -9.04
N ASP A 115 -4.82 0.50 -9.21
CA ASP A 115 -5.84 -0.39 -8.65
C ASP A 115 -5.75 -0.44 -7.13
N ALA A 116 -4.54 -0.47 -6.57
CA ALA A 116 -4.34 -0.36 -5.13
C ALA A 116 -4.85 0.99 -4.58
N CYS A 117 -4.62 2.09 -5.31
CA CYS A 117 -5.12 3.41 -4.94
C CYS A 117 -6.64 3.44 -4.83
N PHE A 118 -7.37 2.95 -5.85
CA PHE A 118 -8.83 2.90 -5.83
C PHE A 118 -9.39 1.87 -4.86
N PHE A 119 -8.73 0.73 -4.70
CA PHE A 119 -9.09 -0.28 -3.71
C PHE A 119 -9.06 0.32 -2.30
N LEU A 120 -7.94 0.95 -1.91
CA LEU A 120 -7.80 1.57 -0.59
C LEU A 120 -8.80 2.71 -0.38
N ALA A 121 -9.02 3.54 -1.39
CA ALA A 121 -10.00 4.62 -1.30
C ALA A 121 -11.42 4.09 -1.02
N GLN A 122 -11.82 3.00 -1.66
CA GLN A 122 -13.09 2.35 -1.35
C GLN A 122 -13.08 1.66 0.02
N PHE A 123 -11.98 1.01 0.37
CA PHE A 123 -11.83 0.29 1.64
C PHE A 123 -12.06 1.21 2.84
N TYR A 124 -11.38 2.36 2.89
CA TYR A 124 -11.52 3.32 3.99
C TYR A 124 -12.92 3.98 4.07
N ASN A 125 -13.68 3.98 2.97
CA ASN A 125 -15.04 4.51 2.91
C ASN A 125 -16.11 3.41 3.01
N SER A 126 -15.74 2.21 3.48
CA SER A 126 -16.62 1.06 3.61
C SER A 126 -16.68 0.53 5.05
N PRO A 127 -17.67 -0.30 5.41
CA PRO A 127 -17.72 -0.96 6.70
C PRO A 127 -16.50 -1.85 7.01
N TYR A 128 -15.73 -2.29 6.00
CA TYR A 128 -14.56 -3.14 6.20
C TYR A 128 -13.48 -2.49 7.07
N VAL A 129 -13.37 -1.15 7.06
CA VAL A 129 -12.41 -0.44 7.92
C VAL A 129 -12.61 -0.73 9.41
N LYS A 130 -13.86 -1.00 9.83
CA LYS A 130 -14.20 -1.33 11.22
C LYS A 130 -13.84 -2.77 11.60
N GLN A 131 -13.55 -3.61 10.60
CA GLN A 131 -13.14 -4.99 10.81
C GLN A 131 -11.62 -5.11 11.03
N ILE A 132 -10.87 -4.03 10.79
CA ILE A 132 -9.44 -3.99 11.11
C ILE A 132 -9.29 -3.86 12.62
N PRO A 133 -8.69 -4.85 13.30
CA PRO A 133 -8.45 -4.74 14.73
C PRO A 133 -7.54 -3.54 15.03
N PRO A 134 -7.78 -2.76 16.11
CA PRO A 134 -6.94 -1.62 16.49
C PRO A 134 -5.45 -2.00 16.64
N GLU A 135 -5.17 -3.19 17.16
CA GLU A 135 -3.82 -3.74 17.29
C GLU A 135 -3.17 -4.08 15.94
N THR A 136 -3.98 -4.26 14.88
CA THR A 136 -3.55 -4.46 13.49
C THR A 136 -3.34 -3.13 12.76
N LEU A 137 -3.24 -2.00 13.49
CA LEU A 137 -2.71 -0.75 12.94
C LEU A 137 -1.49 -1.08 12.06
N ASP A 138 -1.63 -0.88 10.75
CA ASP A 138 -0.57 -1.27 9.82
C ASP A 138 0.75 -0.60 10.24
N ARG A 139 1.87 -1.29 10.01
CA ARG A 139 3.23 -0.82 10.37
C ARG A 139 3.45 0.65 10.00
N PHE A 140 2.84 1.08 8.90
CA PHE A 140 2.82 2.47 8.49
C PHE A 140 2.22 3.43 9.52
N ALA A 141 1.03 3.13 10.04
CA ALA A 141 0.30 4.03 10.93
C ALA A 141 1.09 4.26 12.22
N ARG A 142 1.57 3.17 12.85
CA ARG A 142 2.41 3.25 14.05
C ARG A 142 3.69 4.04 13.80
N ARG A 143 4.41 3.75 12.71
CA ARG A 143 5.66 4.43 12.41
C ARG A 143 5.45 5.92 12.08
N MET A 144 4.35 6.26 11.42
CA MET A 144 3.98 7.64 11.14
C MET A 144 3.60 8.40 12.41
N GLU A 145 2.85 7.76 13.32
CA GLU A 145 2.52 8.32 14.64
C GLU A 145 3.77 8.61 15.47
N GLU A 146 4.74 7.69 15.50
CA GLU A 146 6.04 7.90 16.14
C GLU A 146 6.79 9.10 15.56
N LEU A 147 6.86 9.19 14.23
CA LEU A 147 7.54 10.27 13.52
C LEU A 147 6.87 11.63 13.75
N LEU A 148 5.53 11.66 13.74
CA LEU A 148 4.76 12.86 14.08
C LEU A 148 5.00 13.28 15.53
N ALA A 149 4.94 12.35 16.47
CA ALA A 149 5.18 12.64 17.88
C ALA A 149 6.60 13.17 18.12
N GLU A 150 7.60 12.65 17.40
CA GLU A 150 8.97 13.18 17.39
C GLU A 150 9.01 14.62 16.83
N ALA A 151 8.33 14.88 15.71
CA ALA A 151 8.26 16.20 15.08
C ALA A 151 7.55 17.26 15.95
N ILE A 152 6.50 16.89 16.69
CA ILE A 152 5.81 17.76 17.64
C ILE A 152 6.72 18.09 18.83
N ARG A 153 7.36 17.07 19.43
CA ARG A 153 8.30 17.27 20.55
C ARG A 153 9.48 18.17 20.16
N ALA A 154 9.98 18.01 18.94
CA ALA A 154 11.07 18.82 18.40
C ALA A 154 10.63 20.21 17.91
N GLN A 155 9.35 20.58 18.05
CA GLN A 155 8.80 21.88 17.63
C GLN A 155 8.99 22.14 16.12
N VAL A 156 8.95 21.08 15.31
CA VAL A 156 9.03 21.17 13.84
C VAL A 156 7.63 21.20 13.22
N VAL A 157 6.68 20.49 13.85
CA VAL A 157 5.28 20.40 13.45
C VAL A 157 4.41 20.90 14.60
N ARG A 158 3.32 21.60 14.29
CA ARG A 158 2.32 22.05 15.27
C ARG A 158 1.70 20.86 15.99
N ASP A 159 1.41 21.04 17.28
CA ASP A 159 0.67 20.05 18.05
C ASP A 159 -0.76 19.92 17.52
N MET A 160 -1.12 18.72 17.07
CA MET A 160 -2.45 18.41 16.55
C MET A 160 -2.74 16.91 16.63
N PRO A 161 -4.02 16.50 16.69
CA PRO A 161 -4.38 15.09 16.62
C PRO A 161 -3.89 14.43 15.33
N PRO A 162 -3.46 13.14 15.36
CA PRO A 162 -2.97 12.43 14.17
C PRO A 162 -3.95 12.44 12.98
N ALA A 163 -5.25 12.38 13.26
CA ALA A 163 -6.29 12.47 12.23
C ALA A 163 -6.26 13.83 11.49
N VAL A 164 -6.02 14.93 12.22
CA VAL A 164 -5.91 16.28 11.64
C VAL A 164 -4.63 16.41 10.83
N PHE A 165 -3.51 15.90 11.36
CA PHE A 165 -2.25 15.84 10.63
C PHE A 165 -2.39 15.10 9.30
N ASN A 166 -2.98 13.90 9.32
CA ASN A 166 -3.18 13.10 8.11
C ASN A 166 -4.08 13.81 7.09
N ALA A 167 -5.15 14.46 7.55
CA ALA A 167 -6.06 15.23 6.71
C ALA A 167 -5.40 16.45 6.05
N LEU A 168 -4.44 17.09 6.72
CA LEU A 168 -3.73 18.25 6.16
C LEU A 168 -2.52 17.85 5.31
N PHE A 169 -1.84 16.76 5.66
CA PHE A 169 -0.56 16.40 5.06
C PHE A 169 -0.68 15.38 3.91
N PHE A 170 -1.56 14.37 4.03
CA PHE A 170 -1.66 13.27 3.07
C PHE A 170 -2.93 13.29 2.21
N GLU A 171 -4.07 13.73 2.74
CA GLU A 171 -5.33 13.75 1.96
C GLU A 171 -5.29 14.62 0.71
N PRO A 172 -4.65 15.81 0.69
CA PRO A 172 -4.50 16.58 -0.54
C PRO A 172 -3.75 15.79 -1.64
N LEU A 173 -2.72 15.05 -1.26
CA LEU A 173 -2.00 14.14 -2.16
C LEU A 173 -2.92 13.02 -2.66
N MET A 174 -3.62 12.32 -1.75
CA MET A 174 -4.50 11.20 -2.13
C MET A 174 -5.60 11.64 -3.09
N SER A 175 -6.14 12.85 -2.87
CA SER A 175 -7.13 13.46 -3.76
C SER A 175 -6.58 13.70 -5.15
N LEU A 176 -5.39 14.29 -5.26
CA LEU A 176 -4.76 14.59 -6.54
C LEU A 176 -4.28 13.33 -7.27
N VAL A 177 -3.76 12.31 -6.56
CA VAL A 177 -3.36 11.02 -7.17
C VAL A 177 -4.56 10.32 -7.83
N ARG A 178 -5.72 10.32 -7.17
CA ARG A 178 -6.93 9.78 -7.78
C ARG A 178 -7.35 10.57 -9.02
N ARG A 179 -7.32 11.91 -8.95
CA ARG A 179 -7.61 12.78 -10.11
C ARG A 179 -6.61 12.53 -11.25
N HIS A 180 -5.36 12.22 -10.92
CA HIS A 180 -4.33 11.85 -11.89
C HIS A 180 -4.67 10.56 -12.63
N HIS A 181 -5.01 9.50 -11.89
CA HIS A 181 -5.45 8.23 -12.48
C HIS A 181 -6.74 8.32 -13.30
N LEU A 182 -7.54 9.37 -13.10
CA LEU A 182 -8.74 9.68 -13.89
C LEU A 182 -8.45 10.59 -15.09
N GLY A 183 -7.19 10.98 -15.33
CA GLY A 183 -6.81 11.89 -16.41
C GLY A 183 -7.28 13.34 -16.20
N GLN A 184 -7.70 13.70 -14.98
CA GLN A 184 -8.21 15.04 -14.66
C GLN A 184 -7.09 16.03 -14.31
N VAL A 185 -5.92 15.54 -13.91
CA VAL A 185 -4.72 16.34 -13.60
C VAL A 185 -3.46 15.54 -13.92
N VAL A 186 -2.38 16.19 -14.34
CA VAL A 186 -1.07 15.53 -14.45
C VAL A 186 -0.24 15.92 -13.24
N LEU A 187 0.08 14.95 -12.37
CA LEU A 187 0.99 15.15 -11.23
C LEU A 187 2.42 14.91 -11.70
N ASP A 188 3.00 15.90 -12.36
CA ASP A 188 4.45 15.93 -12.61
C ASP A 188 5.24 16.28 -11.33
N ASP A 189 6.56 16.14 -11.40
CA ASP A 189 7.44 16.43 -10.26
C ASP A 189 7.30 17.88 -9.76
N THR A 190 7.06 18.83 -10.67
CA THR A 190 6.92 20.25 -10.30
C THR A 190 5.66 20.48 -9.48
N LEU A 191 4.53 19.90 -9.90
CA LEU A 191 3.27 19.99 -9.18
C LEU A 191 3.33 19.21 -7.87
N LEU A 192 3.96 18.03 -7.83
CA LEU A 192 4.15 17.26 -6.60
C LEU A 192 4.90 18.07 -5.53
N GLU A 193 5.99 18.74 -5.88
CA GLU A 193 6.74 19.58 -4.94
C GLU A 193 5.91 20.78 -4.45
N ARG A 194 5.12 21.40 -5.32
CA ARG A 194 4.20 22.49 -4.92
C ARG A 194 3.15 22.00 -3.93
N VAL A 195 2.58 20.82 -4.15
CA VAL A 195 1.60 20.21 -3.25
C VAL A 195 2.25 19.87 -1.90
N LEU A 196 3.44 19.28 -1.92
CA LEU A 196 4.20 18.96 -0.71
C LEU A 196 4.47 20.22 0.13
N GLU A 197 4.98 21.30 -0.47
CA GLU A 197 5.23 22.55 0.25
C GLU A 197 3.92 23.18 0.76
N GLY A 198 2.82 23.09 0.01
CA GLY A 198 1.50 23.52 0.49
C GLY A 198 1.04 22.74 1.72
N CYS A 199 1.14 21.40 1.67
CA CYS A 199 0.83 20.50 2.79
C CYS A 199 1.74 20.79 3.99
N TRP A 200 3.04 21.00 3.76
CA TRP A 200 4.02 21.32 4.79
C TRP A 200 3.70 22.64 5.51
N ASN A 201 3.39 23.69 4.75
CA ASN A 201 2.98 24.98 5.31
C ASN A 201 1.71 24.89 6.17
N ALA A 202 0.83 23.92 5.87
CA ALA A 202 -0.38 23.66 6.65
C ALA A 202 -0.11 22.95 7.99
N ILE A 203 1.09 22.43 8.25
CA ILE A 203 1.39 21.68 9.48
C ILE A 203 2.61 22.19 10.26
N ARG A 204 3.59 22.82 9.60
CA ARG A 204 4.82 23.28 10.22
C ARG A 204 4.55 24.30 11.32
N LEU A 205 5.43 24.32 12.32
CA LEU A 205 5.46 25.40 13.31
C LEU A 205 5.95 26.71 12.68
#